data_AF-A0A7Y7M4L2-F1
#
_entry.id   AF-A0A7Y7M4L2-F1
#
_cell.length_a   1.000
_cell.length_b   1.000
_cell.length_c   1.000
_cell.angle_alpha   90.00
_cell.angle_beta   90.00
_cell.angle_gamma   90.00
#
_symmetry.space_group_name_H-M   'P 1'
#
loop_
_entity.id
_entity.type
_entity.pdbx_description
1 polymer ?
#
loop_
_entity_poly.entity_id
_entity_poly.type
_entity_poly.pdbx_seq_one_letter_code
_entity_poly.pdbx_strand_id
1 'polypeptide(L)' 'MNTNAFRGAAAPGYSPVDKFVAVIPAGGVGTRLWPLSRAAAPKFLHDLTGS' A
#
# COMPACT_ATOMS: atom_id res chain seq x y z
N MET A 1 34.57 -18.88 16.97
CA MET A 1 33.27 -19.25 17.60
C MET A 1 32.16 -18.81 16.66
N ASN A 2 31.25 -19.73 16.43
CA ASN A 2 30.25 -19.86 15.38
C ASN A 2 29.10 -18.85 15.43
N THR A 3 28.68 -18.48 14.22
CA THR A 3 27.54 -17.68 13.80
C THR A 3 26.20 -18.41 13.97
N ASN A 4 25.10 -17.66 14.01
CA ASN A 4 23.68 -18.07 13.82
C ASN A 4 22.76 -18.25 15.04
N ALA A 5 22.79 -17.32 16.01
CA ALA A 5 21.68 -17.18 16.96
C ALA A 5 20.60 -16.17 16.51
N PHE A 6 20.43 -15.96 15.19
CA PHE A 6 19.31 -15.19 14.65
C PHE A 6 18.13 -16.11 14.34
N ARG A 7 17.33 -16.40 15.37
CA ARG A 7 15.88 -16.63 15.27
C ARG A 7 15.39 -16.90 16.67
N GLY A 8 15.02 -15.83 17.39
CA GLY A 8 14.10 -15.99 18.50
C GLY A 8 12.85 -16.69 17.95
N ALA A 9 12.55 -17.87 18.48
CA ALA A 9 11.29 -18.51 18.20
C ALA A 9 10.19 -17.51 18.58
N ALA A 10 9.46 -17.01 17.59
CA ALA A 10 8.31 -16.16 17.84
C ALA A 10 7.38 -16.94 18.79
N ALA A 11 7.09 -16.36 19.96
CA ALA A 11 6.06 -16.90 20.84
C ALA A 11 4.78 -17.17 20.02
N PRO A 12 3.95 -18.17 20.34
CA PRO A 12 2.70 -18.42 19.64
C PRO A 12 1.75 -17.24 19.91
N GLY A 13 1.87 -16.22 19.07
CA GLY A 13 1.22 -14.94 19.18
C GLY A 13 1.47 -14.20 17.88
N TYR A 14 0.38 -13.73 17.26
CA TYR A 14 0.35 -13.01 15.98
C TYR A 14 1.61 -12.17 15.72
N SER A 15 2.21 -12.34 14.55
CA SER A 15 3.26 -11.47 14.06
C SER A 15 2.72 -10.05 13.85
N PRO A 16 3.56 -8.99 13.88
CA PRO A 16 3.11 -7.61 13.68
C PRO A 16 2.33 -7.38 12.38
N VAL A 17 2.61 -8.16 11.33
CA VAL A 17 1.90 -8.06 10.05
C VAL A 17 0.49 -8.65 10.11
N ASP A 18 0.24 -9.60 11.01
CA ASP A 18 -1.06 -10.26 11.12
C ASP A 18 -2.15 -9.31 11.68
N LYS A 19 -1.75 -8.19 12.30
CA LYS A 19 -2.65 -7.10 12.73
C LYS A 19 -2.56 -5.85 11.84
N PHE A 20 -1.83 -5.92 10.73
CA PHE A 20 -1.64 -4.78 9.84
C PHE A 20 -2.80 -4.68 8.84
N VAL A 21 -3.41 -3.50 8.76
CA VAL A 21 -4.44 -3.18 7.77
C VAL A 21 -3.93 -2.02 6.91
N ALA A 22 -3.69 -2.29 5.63
CA ALA A 22 -3.33 -1.26 4.67
C ALA A 22 -4.58 -0.52 4.20
N VAL A 23 -4.59 0.82 4.33
CA VAL A 23 -5.63 1.68 3.79
C VAL A 23 -5.00 2.62 2.78
N ILE A 24 -5.52 2.62 1.55
CA ILE A 24 -5.05 3.47 0.46
C ILE A 24 -6.17 4.46 0.13
N PRO A 25 -6.05 5.75 0.53
CA PRO A 25 -7.04 6.75 0.15
C PRO A 25 -6.95 7.04 -1.35
N ALA A 26 -7.99 6.67 -2.09
CA ALA A 26 -8.02 6.75 -3.54
C ALA A 26 -8.86 7.95 -4.07
N GLY A 27 -8.68 9.17 -3.56
CA GLY A 27 -9.45 10.30 -4.12
C GLY A 27 -9.52 11.59 -3.29
N GLY A 28 -10.15 12.60 -3.90
CA GLY A 28 -10.37 13.95 -3.36
C GLY A 28 -10.52 14.97 -4.50
N VAL A 29 -11.27 16.05 -4.31
CA VAL A 29 -11.36 17.17 -5.27
C VAL A 29 -10.03 17.96 -5.28
N GLY A 30 -9.61 18.50 -6.44
CA GLY A 30 -8.41 19.36 -6.52
C GLY A 30 -7.06 18.66 -6.76
N THR A 31 -7.04 17.46 -7.34
CA THR A 31 -5.79 16.76 -7.68
C THR A 31 -5.04 17.47 -8.81
N ARG A 32 -3.70 17.39 -8.84
CA ARG A 32 -2.83 17.96 -9.90
C ARG A 32 -3.11 17.45 -11.32
N LEU A 33 -3.93 16.39 -11.43
CA LEU A 33 -4.40 15.83 -12.71
C LEU A 33 -5.67 16.52 -13.23
N TRP A 34 -6.06 17.69 -12.73
CA TRP A 34 -7.06 18.50 -13.41
C TRP A 34 -6.45 19.03 -14.74
N PRO A 35 -7.14 18.97 -15.90
CA PRO A 35 -8.53 18.59 -16.14
C PRO A 35 -8.78 17.08 -16.41
N LEU A 36 -7.73 16.27 -16.55
CA LEU A 36 -7.78 14.83 -16.87
C LEU A 36 -8.65 14.01 -15.89
N SER A 37 -8.47 14.20 -14.58
CA SER A 37 -9.25 13.50 -13.56
C SER A 37 -10.63 14.16 -13.40
N ARG A 38 -11.70 13.45 -13.72
CA ARG A 38 -13.13 13.85 -13.55
C ARG A 38 -13.90 12.78 -12.77
N ALA A 39 -15.16 13.05 -12.42
CA ALA A 39 -16.03 12.05 -11.78
C ALA A 39 -16.15 10.76 -12.62
N ALA A 40 -16.23 10.89 -13.96
CA ALA A 40 -16.31 9.76 -14.88
C ALA A 40 -14.95 9.07 -15.16
N ALA A 41 -13.83 9.67 -14.76
CA ALA A 41 -12.48 9.15 -15.00
C ALA A 41 -11.58 9.54 -13.81
N PRO A 42 -11.62 8.79 -12.70
CA PRO A 42 -10.90 9.13 -11.48
C PRO A 42 -9.42 8.76 -11.59
N LYS A 43 -8.55 9.57 -10.96
CA LYS A 43 -7.08 9.47 -11.07
C LYS A 43 -6.45 8.10 -10.85
N PHE A 44 -7.03 7.27 -9.98
CA PHE A 44 -6.47 5.97 -9.61
C PHE A 44 -6.81 4.87 -10.63
N LEU A 45 -7.65 5.18 -11.61
CA LEU A 45 -7.97 4.28 -12.73
C LEU A 45 -7.33 4.75 -14.05
N HIS A 46 -6.58 5.85 -14.05
CA HIS A 46 -5.83 6.22 -15.26
C HIS A 46 -4.72 5.21 -15.50
N ASP A 47 -4.61 4.76 -16.74
CA ASP A 47 -3.48 3.95 -17.16
C ASP A 47 -2.21 4.81 -17.13
N LEU A 48 -1.22 4.33 -16.38
CA LEU A 48 0.10 4.96 -16.26
C LEU A 48 1.13 4.29 -17.19
N THR A 49 0.75 3.22 -17.89
CA THR A 49 1.61 2.43 -18.77
C THR A 49 1.41 2.75 -20.26
N GLY A 50 0.29 3.38 -20.63
CA GLY A 50 0.06 3.95 -21.97
C GLY A 50 -0.45 2.95 -23.01
N SER A 51 -1.22 1.95 -22.57
CA SER A 51 -1.88 0.92 -23.39
C SER A 51 -3.09 1.44 -24.15
#